data_AF-A0A818WWZ3-F1
#
_entry.id   AF-A0A818WWZ3-F1
#
_cell.length_a   1.000
_cell.length_b   1.000
_cell.length_c   1.000
_cell.angle_alpha   90.00
_cell.angle_beta   90.00
_cell.angle_gamma   90.00
#
_symmetry.space_group_name_H-M   'P 1'
#
loop_
_entity.id
_entity.type
_entity.pdbx_description
1 polymer ?
#
loop_
_entity_poly.entity_id
_entity_poly.type
_entity_poly.pdbx_seq_one_letter_code
_entity_poly.pdbx_strand_id
1 'polypeptide(L)'
;MATAELINRSNSTMFNTDEFLIGTRLQVVFDMETTITIVPETPDQISFLRYVLDRFGRSDLPLGIFNINAKPALSKFHLKPYPNTSIKESREALDGSDVLLKYCDERTILICGGPLENVAKAIQTWPFGCTKWLCW
;
A
#
# COMPACT_ATOMS: atom_id res chain seq x y z
N MET A 1 18.22 24.04 -36.30
CA MET A 1 17.05 24.28 -35.44
C MET A 1 16.84 22.98 -34.67
N ALA A 2 17.48 22.87 -33.50
CA ALA A 2 17.49 21.64 -32.69
C ALA A 2 16.97 22.01 -31.30
N THR A 3 15.88 21.36 -30.92
CA THR A 3 15.12 21.53 -29.68
C THR A 3 15.90 20.90 -28.53
N ALA A 4 16.13 21.67 -27.46
CA ALA A 4 16.78 21.19 -26.24
C ALA A 4 15.76 20.44 -25.37
N GLU A 5 16.04 19.19 -25.08
CA GLU A 5 15.31 18.34 -24.12
C GLU A 5 15.51 18.86 -22.69
N LEU A 6 14.40 19.15 -22.02
CA LEU A 6 14.31 19.35 -20.59
C LEU A 6 14.43 17.99 -19.90
N ILE A 7 15.63 17.69 -19.38
CA ILE A 7 15.89 16.59 -18.47
C ILE A 7 15.16 16.90 -17.15
N ASN A 8 13.98 16.30 -16.97
CA ASN A 8 13.25 16.34 -15.71
C ASN A 8 13.91 15.35 -14.74
N ARG A 9 14.75 15.86 -13.84
CA ARG A 9 15.34 15.09 -12.75
C ARG A 9 14.25 14.73 -11.73
N SER A 10 13.66 13.56 -11.87
CA SER A 10 12.88 12.92 -10.82
C SER A 10 13.81 12.58 -9.66
N ASN A 11 13.65 13.30 -8.55
CA ASN A 11 14.24 12.97 -7.26
C ASN A 11 13.64 11.64 -6.77
N SER A 12 14.21 10.51 -7.17
CA SER A 12 13.88 9.22 -6.58
C SER A 12 14.48 9.17 -5.18
N THR A 13 13.75 9.64 -4.18
CA THR A 13 14.02 9.27 -2.79
C THR A 13 13.74 7.78 -2.66
N MET A 14 14.80 6.99 -2.78
CA MET A 14 14.80 5.55 -2.62
C MET A 14 14.21 5.23 -1.25
N PHE A 15 13.11 4.48 -1.24
CA PHE A 15 12.45 4.03 -0.01
C PHE A 15 13.47 3.26 0.83
N ASN A 16 13.70 3.73 2.07
CA ASN A 16 14.41 2.93 3.04
C ASN A 16 13.42 1.89 3.57
N THR A 17 13.42 0.70 2.96
CA THR A 17 12.49 -0.41 3.24
C THR A 17 12.55 -0.89 4.69
N ASP A 18 13.63 -0.55 5.41
CA ASP A 18 13.88 -1.02 6.78
C ASP A 18 12.98 -0.34 7.81
N GLU A 19 12.44 0.86 7.56
CA GLU A 19 11.59 1.58 8.51
C GLU A 19 10.09 1.21 8.46
N PHE A 20 9.63 0.51 7.41
CA PHE A 20 8.21 0.19 7.23
C PHE A 20 7.81 -1.21 7.69
N LEU A 21 8.73 -1.95 8.34
CA LEU A 21 8.44 -3.25 8.94
C LEU A 21 7.68 -3.07 10.26
N ILE A 22 6.42 -2.67 10.15
CA ILE A 22 5.50 -2.67 11.29
C ILE A 22 5.10 -4.11 11.60
N GLY A 23 5.88 -4.75 12.46
CA GLY A 23 5.54 -5.97 13.21
C GLY A 23 4.73 -7.04 12.46
N THR A 24 5.36 -7.79 11.54
CA THR A 24 4.97 -9.14 11.07
C THR A 24 3.55 -9.38 10.51
N ARG A 25 2.69 -8.37 10.40
CA ARG A 25 1.28 -8.59 10.05
C ARG A 25 0.68 -7.62 9.07
N LEU A 26 1.32 -6.51 8.75
CA LEU A 26 0.83 -5.60 7.74
C LEU A 26 1.21 -6.18 6.38
N GLN A 27 0.27 -6.82 5.68
CA GLN A 27 0.46 -7.03 4.24
C GLN A 27 0.63 -5.66 3.63
N VAL A 28 1.74 -5.33 2.98
CA VAL A 28 1.72 -4.21 2.04
C VAL A 28 2.03 -4.78 0.68
N VAL A 29 1.02 -4.75 -0.18
CA VAL A 29 1.22 -5.01 -1.60
C VAL A 29 1.51 -3.67 -2.26
N PHE A 30 2.77 -3.45 -2.64
CA PHE A 30 3.14 -2.27 -3.41
C PHE A 30 3.20 -2.63 -4.89
N ASP A 31 2.37 -1.96 -5.68
CA ASP A 31 2.82 -1.48 -6.96
C ASP A 31 3.12 0.01 -6.77
N MET A 32 4.41 0.37 -6.75
CA MET A 32 4.85 1.74 -6.46
C MET A 32 4.25 2.76 -7.42
N GLU A 33 3.74 2.35 -8.58
CA GLU A 33 3.10 3.26 -9.53
C GLU A 33 1.57 3.28 -9.40
N THR A 34 0.93 2.17 -9.02
CA THR A 34 -0.52 2.01 -9.27
C THR A 34 -1.38 1.81 -8.03
N THR A 35 -0.94 1.09 -6.99
CA THR A 35 -1.84 0.75 -5.87
C THR A 35 -1.15 0.20 -4.63
N ILE A 36 -1.85 0.33 -3.48
CA ILE A 36 -1.46 -0.25 -2.20
C ILE A 36 -2.62 -1.04 -1.62
N THR A 37 -2.35 -2.25 -1.12
CA THR A 37 -3.33 -3.00 -0.32
C THR A 37 -2.77 -3.50 0.99
N ILE A 38 -3.64 -3.60 2.00
CA ILE A 38 -3.29 -3.89 3.39
C ILE A 38 -4.21 -4.91 4.08
N VAL A 39 -3.64 -5.69 5.00
CA VAL A 39 -4.31 -6.78 5.75
C VAL A 39 -3.66 -6.97 7.13
N PRO A 40 -4.41 -7.23 8.22
CA PRO A 40 -5.82 -6.89 8.50
C PRO A 40 -5.93 -5.54 9.23
N GLU A 41 -6.99 -4.77 8.97
CA GLU A 41 -6.88 -3.32 9.12
C GLU A 41 -8.05 -2.66 9.85
N THR A 42 -7.72 -1.77 10.79
CA THR A 42 -8.66 -0.87 11.46
C THR A 42 -8.65 0.52 10.82
N PRO A 43 -9.68 1.37 11.08
CA PRO A 43 -9.71 2.75 10.59
C PRO A 43 -8.46 3.58 10.94
N ASP A 44 -7.83 3.32 12.08
CA ASP A 44 -6.57 3.98 12.48
C ASP A 44 -5.42 3.67 11.52
N GLN A 45 -5.31 2.42 11.07
CA GLN A 45 -4.24 1.98 10.18
C GLN A 45 -4.38 2.59 8.79
N ILE A 46 -5.61 2.64 8.28
CA ILE A 46 -5.95 3.33 7.02
C ILE A 46 -5.50 4.78 7.08
N SER A 47 -5.82 5.46 8.17
CA SER A 47 -5.49 6.87 8.39
C SER A 47 -3.99 7.10 8.48
N PHE A 48 -3.29 6.21 9.18
CA PHE A 48 -1.85 6.24 9.30
C PHE A 48 -1.17 6.08 7.94
N LEU A 49 -1.60 5.11 7.14
CA LEU A 49 -1.09 4.91 5.78
C LEU A 49 -1.37 6.10 4.88
N ARG A 50 -2.56 6.72 4.99
CA ARG A 50 -2.87 7.95 4.26
C ARG A 50 -1.98 9.10 4.66
N TYR A 51 -1.73 9.27 5.95
CA TYR A 51 -0.78 10.25 6.45
C TYR A 51 0.63 10.02 5.87
N VAL A 52 1.10 8.77 5.84
CA VAL A 52 2.39 8.42 5.24
C VAL A 52 2.40 8.73 3.74
N LEU A 53 1.38 8.31 3.00
CA LEU A 53 1.29 8.53 1.56
C LEU A 53 1.25 10.02 1.19
N ASP A 54 0.54 10.83 1.96
CA ASP A 54 0.49 12.28 1.77
C ASP A 54 1.89 12.92 1.94
N ARG A 55 2.69 12.46 2.92
CA ARG A 55 4.07 12.92 3.12
C ARG A 55 4.99 12.62 1.93
N PHE A 56 4.70 11.56 1.18
CA PHE A 56 5.43 11.21 -0.04
C PHE A 56 4.79 11.77 -1.31
N GLY A 57 3.74 12.59 -1.19
CA GLY A 57 3.03 13.16 -2.34
C GLY A 57 2.28 12.11 -3.17
N ARG A 58 1.85 11.00 -2.55
CA ARG A 58 1.17 9.87 -3.18
C ARG A 58 -0.21 9.60 -2.59
N SER A 59 -0.90 10.66 -2.16
CA SER A 59 -2.28 10.60 -1.67
C SER A 59 -3.29 10.21 -2.76
N ASP A 60 -2.89 10.24 -4.04
CA ASP A 60 -3.64 9.79 -5.20
C ASP A 60 -3.80 8.26 -5.28
N LEU A 61 -2.89 7.50 -4.64
CA LEU A 61 -2.89 6.05 -4.77
C LEU A 61 -4.16 5.40 -4.17
N PRO A 62 -4.80 4.47 -4.89
CA PRO A 62 -5.90 3.69 -4.35
C PRO A 62 -5.39 2.78 -3.22
N LEU A 63 -6.10 2.80 -2.10
CA LEU A 63 -5.81 2.00 -0.92
C LEU A 63 -6.89 0.94 -0.74
N GLY A 64 -6.49 -0.33 -0.76
CA GLY A 64 -7.37 -1.48 -0.57
C GLY A 64 -7.15 -2.19 0.77
N ILE A 65 -8.21 -2.75 1.35
CA ILE A 65 -8.19 -3.48 2.63
C ILE A 65 -8.89 -4.83 2.51
N PHE A 66 -8.49 -5.82 3.31
CA PHE A 66 -9.19 -7.11 3.35
C PHE A 66 -10.45 -7.08 4.22
N ASN A 67 -10.36 -6.51 5.43
CA ASN A 67 -11.46 -6.48 6.39
C ASN A 67 -11.32 -5.26 7.32
N ILE A 68 -12.23 -4.29 7.18
CA ILE A 68 -12.23 -3.04 7.96
C ILE A 68 -12.59 -3.22 9.44
N ASN A 69 -13.23 -4.35 9.77
CA ASN A 69 -13.69 -4.68 11.12
C ASN A 69 -12.73 -5.65 11.81
N ALA A 70 -11.47 -5.67 11.39
CA ALA A 70 -10.43 -6.49 12.00
C ALA A 70 -10.13 -6.05 13.43
N LYS A 71 -9.49 -6.95 14.20
CA LYS A 71 -8.91 -6.57 15.49
C LYS A 71 -7.70 -5.64 15.24
N PRO A 72 -7.47 -4.63 16.08
CA PRO A 72 -6.32 -3.74 15.94
C PRO A 72 -5.00 -4.51 15.88
N ALA A 73 -4.24 -4.31 14.79
CA ALA A 73 -2.89 -4.86 14.64
C ALA A 73 -1.79 -3.85 15.03
N LEU A 74 -2.11 -2.55 15.02
CA LEU A 74 -1.20 -1.52 15.53
C LEU A 74 -1.33 -1.35 17.04
N SER A 75 -0.22 -1.53 17.75
CA SER A 75 -0.10 -1.06 19.13
C SER A 75 0.13 0.47 19.16
N LYS A 76 -0.25 1.11 20.27
CA LYS A 76 0.06 2.54 20.51
C LYS A 76 1.55 2.87 20.44
N PHE A 77 2.43 1.88 20.62
CA PHE A 77 3.87 2.06 20.49
C PHE A 77 4.29 2.44 19.07
N HIS A 78 3.66 1.85 18.05
CA HIS A 78 3.96 2.16 16.64
C HIS A 78 3.57 3.58 16.24
N LEU A 79 2.59 4.16 16.93
CA LEU A 79 2.12 5.53 16.67
C LEU A 79 2.93 6.59 17.43
N LYS A 80 3.73 6.21 18.42
CA LYS A 80 4.50 7.13 19.27
C LYS A 80 5.40 8.12 18.52
N PRO A 81 6.05 7.75 17.40
CA PRO A 81 6.86 8.69 16.62
C PRO A 81 6.02 9.76 15.88
N TYR A 82 4.70 9.54 15.75
CA TYR A 82 3.82 10.38 14.95
C TYR A 82 3.00 11.33 15.83
N PRO A 83 2.76 12.57 15.37
CA PRO A 83 1.94 13.52 16.12
C PRO A 83 0.47 13.05 16.19
N ASN A 84 0.03 12.67 17.40
CA ASN A 84 -1.33 12.17 17.72
C ASN A 84 -2.48 13.05 17.21
N THR A 85 -2.25 14.34 16.99
CA THR A 85 -3.27 15.33 16.64
C THR A 85 -3.64 15.35 15.15
N SER A 86 -2.92 14.64 14.29
CA SER A 86 -2.99 14.80 12.83
C SER A 86 -3.64 13.65 12.09
N ILE A 87 -3.89 12.52 12.75
CA ILE A 87 -4.36 11.29 12.10
C ILE A 87 -5.76 10.98 12.64
N LYS A 88 -6.79 11.38 11.90
CA LYS A 88 -8.19 11.05 12.18
C LYS A 88 -8.52 9.71 11.55
N GLU A 89 -9.28 8.86 12.24
CA GLU A 89 -9.82 7.61 11.69
C GLU A 89 -10.45 7.81 10.30
N SER A 90 -10.17 6.87 9.41
CA SER A 90 -10.59 6.89 8.01
C SER A 90 -11.11 5.52 7.61
N ARG A 91 -12.19 5.53 6.83
CA ARG A 91 -12.86 4.33 6.30
C ARG A 91 -12.99 4.37 4.78
N GLU A 92 -12.19 5.19 4.11
CA GLU A 92 -12.26 5.41 2.66
C GLU A 92 -11.60 4.29 1.84
N ALA A 93 -10.93 3.35 2.49
CA ALA A 93 -10.27 2.24 1.81
C ALA A 93 -11.29 1.34 1.09
N LEU A 94 -10.90 0.88 -0.09
CA LEU A 94 -11.68 0.01 -0.95
C LEU A 94 -11.45 -1.46 -0.58
N ASP A 95 -12.18 -2.39 -1.19
CA ASP A 95 -11.85 -3.81 -1.09
C ASP A 95 -10.50 -4.10 -1.75
N GLY A 96 -9.59 -4.74 -1.02
CA GLY A 96 -8.23 -4.99 -1.48
C GLY A 96 -8.16 -5.89 -2.71
N SER A 97 -9.03 -6.89 -2.82
CA SER A 97 -9.05 -7.76 -4.00
C SER A 97 -9.54 -7.03 -5.24
N ASP A 98 -10.57 -6.19 -5.11
CA ASP A 98 -11.09 -5.37 -6.21
C ASP A 98 -10.04 -4.34 -6.67
N VAL A 99 -9.29 -3.76 -5.74
CA VAL A 99 -8.19 -2.84 -6.03
C VAL A 99 -7.09 -3.54 -6.83
N LEU A 100 -6.65 -4.73 -6.41
CA LEU A 100 -5.63 -5.48 -7.16
C LEU A 100 -6.12 -5.82 -8.59
N LEU A 101 -7.35 -6.32 -8.72
CA LEU A 101 -7.93 -6.67 -10.02
C LEU A 101 -8.11 -5.47 -10.95
N LYS A 102 -8.34 -4.28 -10.39
CA LYS A 102 -8.55 -3.06 -11.17
C LYS A 102 -7.25 -2.40 -11.64
N TYR A 103 -6.21 -2.44 -10.82
CA TYR A 103 -5.00 -1.64 -11.04
C TYR A 103 -3.76 -2.44 -11.42
N CYS A 104 -3.74 -3.76 -11.21
CA CYS A 104 -2.60 -4.58 -11.59
C CYS A 104 -2.89 -5.45 -12.81
N ASP A 105 -1.85 -5.73 -13.59
CA ASP A 105 -1.90 -6.57 -14.78
C ASP A 105 -0.78 -7.63 -14.77
N GLU A 106 -0.53 -8.32 -15.88
CA GLU A 106 0.51 -9.33 -15.99
C GLU A 106 1.95 -8.78 -15.87
N ARG A 107 2.13 -7.46 -15.98
CA ARG A 107 3.42 -6.76 -15.90
C ARG A 107 3.69 -6.20 -14.52
N THR A 108 2.66 -6.03 -13.70
CA THR A 108 2.81 -5.61 -12.31
C THR A 108 3.63 -6.62 -11.52
N ILE A 109 4.61 -6.11 -10.76
CA ILE A 109 5.34 -6.89 -9.77
C ILE A 109 4.72 -6.60 -8.42
N LEU A 110 4.16 -7.64 -7.79
CA LEU A 110 3.58 -7.50 -6.47
C LEU A 110 4.66 -7.77 -5.42
N ILE A 111 5.00 -6.74 -4.66
CA ILE A 111 5.88 -6.84 -3.50
C ILE A 111 4.98 -7.07 -2.29
N CYS A 112 5.07 -8.23 -1.65
CA CYS A 112 4.26 -8.60 -0.51
C CYS A 112 5.15 -8.81 0.72
N GLY A 113 4.96 -8.01 1.75
CA GLY A 113 5.45 -8.35 3.10
C GLY A 113 4.24 -8.52 4.00
N GLY A 114 3.97 -9.72 4.53
CA GLY A 114 2.82 -10.00 5.41
C GLY A 114 1.86 -11.09 4.91
N PRO A 115 0.70 -11.25 5.58
CA PRO A 115 -0.38 -12.16 5.18
C PRO A 115 -0.82 -11.93 3.72
N LEU A 116 -1.41 -12.90 3.01
CA LEU A 116 -1.68 -12.80 1.56
C LEU A 116 -3.18 -12.84 1.21
N GLU A 117 -4.07 -12.48 2.12
CA GLU A 117 -5.51 -12.68 1.97
C GLU A 117 -6.13 -11.88 0.82
N ASN A 118 -5.70 -10.63 0.61
CA ASN A 118 -6.17 -9.83 -0.54
C ASN A 118 -5.79 -10.48 -1.86
N VAL A 119 -4.54 -10.96 -1.95
CA VAL A 119 -4.01 -11.65 -3.11
C VAL A 119 -4.72 -12.98 -3.33
N ALA A 120 -4.87 -13.78 -2.27
CA ALA A 120 -5.55 -15.06 -2.33
C ALA A 120 -7.01 -14.90 -2.76
N LYS A 121 -7.70 -13.86 -2.30
CA LYS A 121 -9.06 -13.51 -2.74
C LYS A 121 -9.08 -13.07 -4.20
N ALA A 122 -8.13 -12.23 -4.63
CA ALA A 122 -8.07 -11.75 -6.01
C ALA A 122 -7.77 -12.88 -7.01
N ILE A 123 -6.87 -13.82 -6.67
CA ILE A 123 -6.50 -14.95 -7.55
C ILE A 123 -7.69 -15.86 -7.85
N GLN A 124 -8.67 -15.97 -6.95
CA GLN A 124 -9.86 -16.79 -7.19
C GLN A 124 -10.70 -16.29 -8.38
N THR A 125 -10.55 -15.02 -8.76
CA THR A 125 -11.30 -14.38 -9.84
C THR A 125 -10.40 -13.78 -10.92
N TRP A 126 -9.07 -13.91 -10.81
CA TRP A 126 -8.11 -13.28 -11.71
C TRP A 126 -7.98 -14.05 -13.04
N PRO A 127 -8.35 -13.47 -14.19
CA PRO A 127 -8.33 -14.19 -15.47
C PRO A 127 -6.93 -14.42 -16.04
N PHE A 128 -5.97 -13.54 -15.72
CA PHE A 128 -4.62 -13.51 -16.29
C PHE A 128 -3.48 -14.05 -15.40
N GLY A 129 -3.69 -14.17 -14.08
CA GLY A 129 -2.65 -14.51 -13.11
C GLY A 129 -1.50 -13.50 -13.04
N CYS A 130 -1.20 -12.93 -11.88
CA CYS A 130 0.01 -12.12 -11.73
C CYS A 130 1.24 -13.02 -11.93
N THR A 131 2.14 -12.63 -12.84
CA THR A 131 3.24 -13.51 -13.27
C THR A 131 4.48 -13.41 -12.39
N LYS A 132 4.59 -12.37 -11.56
CA LYS A 132 5.78 -12.12 -10.73
C LYS A 132 5.43 -11.61 -9.34
N TRP A 133 5.98 -12.30 -8.34
CA TRP A 133 5.75 -12.04 -6.92
C TRP A 133 7.10 -11.94 -6.22
N LEU A 134 7.24 -10.93 -5.36
CA LEU A 134 8.35 -10.84 -4.41
C LEU A 134 7.76 -10.92 -3.01
N CYS A 135 7.84 -12.11 -2.41
CA CYS A 135 7.42 -12.35 -1.03
C CYS A 135 8.66 -12.50 -0.14
N TRP A 136 8.67 -11.79 0.98
CA TRP A 136 9.72 -11.87 2.01
C TRP A 136 9.13 -12.30 3.35
#